data_AF-E3RDA8-F1
#
_entry.id   AF-E3RDA8-F1
#
_cell.length_a   1.000
_cell.length_b   1.000
_cell.length_c   1.000
_cell.angle_alpha   90.00
_cell.angle_beta   90.00
_cell.angle_gamma   90.00
#
_symmetry.space_group_name_H-M   'P 1'
#
loop_
_entity.id
_entity.type
_entity.pdbx_description
1 polymer ?
#
loop_
_entity_poly.entity_id
_entity_poly.type
_entity_poly.pdbx_seq_one_letter_code
_entity_poly.pdbx_strand_id
1 'polypeptide(L)'
;MSTEASTSDAVLKEILEGLKALRAENSSLAASVDKINGRVNMLAGIKQIKDEAASEAANGALSKDKASEVQREKTVEAVSEQYEQPPESADAPPRRTSVSKFSKIILTSYPGQAGVDPLPMEWGAKDPAVRGPVVVSRHPNTIRRRNAIGAHGGSYSIYNALAVASKNLDITHKPDFTNTEPAAKIGPFPQWSDGKKIVAMDPYGHLAPWLYKETMDKDDVEIRPTIAITRAHMKLPELEESVRKGRLVPDGKICINETGEVAVTKVAVEPVWYLPGVAERFNIDEGTLRRTLFEETGGSYPELITRHDIKLFLPPIGGLTVYIFGDPAKMSDPSSRLALRVHDECNGSDVFGSDICTCRPYLTFGIEEAVKEAQKGGSGVVIYFRKEGRALGEVTKYLVYNARKRGEDRASEYFKRTENIAGVKDMRFQALMPDILHWLGITKIDRMLSMSNMKHDAIVDQGIPIHERVPIPDDMIPADSRVEIDAKIQAGYFTTGHVMSMDELANVKGRGWEDIDQWQPPL
;
A
#
# COMPACT_ATOMS: atom_id res chain seq x y z
N MET A 1 -74.52 -19.90 -9.07
CA MET A 1 -73.10 -20.29 -8.99
C MET A 1 -72.50 -20.44 -10.39
N SER A 2 -72.43 -19.37 -11.19
CA SER A 2 -71.88 -19.47 -12.56
C SER A 2 -71.12 -18.23 -13.05
N THR A 3 -70.71 -17.32 -12.16
CA THR A 3 -70.05 -16.06 -12.54
C THR A 3 -68.62 -15.89 -12.02
N GLU A 4 -68.13 -16.75 -11.12
CA GLU A 4 -66.75 -16.67 -10.59
C GLU A 4 -65.71 -17.48 -11.37
N ALA A 5 -66.13 -18.46 -12.19
CA ALA A 5 -65.21 -19.31 -12.96
C ALA A 5 -64.64 -18.63 -14.22
N SER A 6 -65.29 -17.57 -14.74
CA SER A 6 -64.88 -16.92 -15.99
C SER A 6 -63.74 -15.92 -15.82
N THR A 7 -63.55 -15.36 -14.63
CA THR A 7 -62.54 -14.33 -14.37
C THR A 7 -61.16 -14.92 -14.07
N SER A 8 -61.07 -16.10 -13.44
CA SER A 8 -59.77 -16.73 -13.18
C SER A 8 -59.09 -17.25 -14.45
N ASP A 9 -59.88 -17.75 -15.41
CA ASP A 9 -59.36 -18.25 -16.69
C ASP A 9 -58.80 -17.12 -17.57
N ALA A 10 -59.39 -15.92 -17.51
CA ALA A 10 -58.87 -14.75 -18.21
C ALA A 10 -57.51 -14.31 -17.66
N VAL A 11 -57.38 -14.26 -16.33
CA VAL A 11 -56.12 -13.90 -15.65
C VAL A 11 -55.03 -14.94 -15.90
N LEU A 12 -55.37 -16.24 -15.87
CA LEU A 12 -54.41 -17.30 -16.20
C LEU A 12 -53.90 -17.22 -17.64
N LYS A 13 -54.77 -16.82 -18.57
CA LYS A 13 -54.39 -16.65 -19.98
C LYS A 13 -53.46 -15.47 -20.18
N GLU A 14 -53.71 -14.36 -19.48
CA GLU A 14 -52.84 -13.16 -19.50
C GLU A 14 -51.46 -13.44 -18.88
N ILE A 15 -51.42 -14.19 -17.77
CA ILE A 15 -50.15 -14.65 -17.15
C ILE A 15 -49.37 -15.57 -18.10
N LEU A 16 -50.07 -16.47 -18.81
CA LEU A 16 -49.43 -17.39 -19.76
C LEU A 16 -48.85 -16.64 -20.97
N GLU A 17 -49.53 -15.59 -21.45
CA GLU A 17 -49.02 -14.72 -22.52
C GLU A 17 -47.82 -13.91 -22.04
N GLY A 18 -47.85 -13.35 -20.82
CA GLY A 18 -46.70 -12.66 -20.22
C GLY A 18 -45.47 -13.55 -20.06
N LEU A 19 -45.65 -14.81 -19.65
CA LEU A 19 -44.57 -15.80 -19.53
C LEU A 19 -43.98 -16.18 -20.90
N LYS A 20 -44.81 -16.26 -21.95
CA LYS A 20 -44.33 -16.52 -23.32
C LYS A 20 -43.52 -15.34 -23.86
N ALA A 21 -43.95 -14.11 -23.60
CA ALA A 21 -43.22 -12.90 -23.98
C ALA A 21 -41.85 -12.82 -23.29
N LEU A 22 -41.79 -13.04 -21.96
CA LEU A 22 -40.54 -13.07 -21.19
C LEU A 22 -39.57 -14.15 -21.69
N ARG A 23 -40.09 -15.32 -22.09
CA ARG A 23 -39.25 -16.39 -22.65
C ARG A 23 -38.67 -16.01 -24.01
N ALA A 24 -39.42 -15.31 -24.85
CA ALA A 24 -38.94 -14.82 -26.14
C ALA A 24 -37.87 -13.73 -25.97
N GLU A 25 -38.07 -12.79 -25.04
CA GLU A 25 -37.07 -11.76 -24.73
C GLU A 25 -35.78 -12.36 -24.16
N ASN A 26 -35.87 -13.32 -23.23
CA ASN A 26 -34.68 -13.99 -22.70
C ASN A 26 -33.90 -14.75 -23.78
N SER A 27 -34.59 -15.35 -24.76
CA SER A 27 -33.93 -16.00 -25.90
C SER A 27 -33.22 -14.98 -26.82
N SER A 28 -33.80 -13.79 -27.00
CA SER A 28 -33.19 -12.71 -27.77
C SER A 28 -31.97 -12.10 -27.06
N LEU A 29 -32.05 -11.96 -25.73
CA LEU A 29 -30.94 -11.51 -24.89
C LEU A 29 -29.77 -12.50 -24.95
N ALA A 30 -30.05 -13.80 -24.85
CA ALA A 30 -29.02 -14.84 -24.96
C ALA A 30 -28.29 -14.79 -26.31
N ALA A 31 -29.03 -14.67 -27.42
CA ALA A 31 -28.44 -14.52 -28.75
C ALA A 31 -27.61 -13.23 -28.91
N SER A 32 -28.02 -12.14 -28.25
CA SER A 32 -27.27 -10.89 -28.24
C SER A 32 -25.97 -10.98 -27.44
N VAL A 33 -25.99 -11.69 -26.30
CA VAL A 33 -24.81 -11.97 -25.47
C VAL A 33 -23.83 -12.86 -26.23
N ASP A 34 -24.29 -13.89 -26.93
CA ASP A 34 -23.43 -14.74 -27.76
C ASP A 34 -22.76 -13.96 -28.90
N LYS A 35 -23.49 -13.02 -29.53
CA LYS A 35 -22.93 -12.14 -30.55
C LYS A 35 -21.87 -11.19 -29.98
N ILE A 36 -22.04 -10.70 -28.74
CA ILE A 36 -21.05 -9.87 -28.05
C ILE A 36 -19.82 -10.72 -27.69
N ASN A 37 -20.01 -11.92 -27.14
CA ASN A 37 -18.91 -12.84 -26.81
C ASN A 37 -18.12 -13.23 -28.06
N GLY A 38 -18.78 -13.47 -29.19
CA GLY A 38 -18.12 -13.71 -30.48
C GLY A 38 -17.25 -12.53 -30.94
N ARG A 39 -17.74 -11.29 -30.79
CA ARG A 39 -16.95 -10.08 -31.09
C ARG A 39 -15.76 -9.90 -30.14
N VAL A 40 -15.94 -10.18 -28.85
CA VAL A 40 -14.88 -10.11 -27.84
C VAL A 40 -13.78 -11.13 -28.13
N ASN A 41 -14.15 -12.36 -28.52
CA ASN A 41 -13.19 -13.40 -28.89
C ASN A 41 -12.43 -13.07 -30.18
N MET A 42 -13.09 -12.47 -31.19
CA MET A 42 -12.38 -11.97 -32.38
C MET A 42 -11.40 -10.84 -32.06
N LEU A 43 -11.80 -9.89 -31.20
CA LEU A 43 -10.92 -8.81 -30.76
C LEU A 43 -9.73 -9.33 -29.94
N ALA A 44 -9.94 -10.35 -29.11
CA ALA A 44 -8.89 -11.04 -28.38
C ALA A 44 -7.90 -11.76 -29.31
N GLY A 45 -8.40 -12.44 -30.34
CA GLY A 45 -7.56 -13.09 -31.37
C GLY A 45 -6.73 -12.08 -32.17
N ILE A 46 -7.33 -10.95 -32.56
CA ILE A 46 -6.60 -9.85 -33.25
C ILE A 46 -5.52 -9.26 -32.35
N LYS A 47 -5.78 -9.12 -31.04
CA LYS A 47 -4.78 -8.66 -30.07
C LYS A 47 -3.63 -9.66 -29.93
N GLN A 48 -3.93 -10.95 -29.89
CA GLN A 48 -2.94 -12.02 -29.80
C GLN A 48 -1.99 -12.03 -31.00
N ILE A 49 -2.52 -11.88 -32.22
CA ILE A 49 -1.73 -11.75 -33.46
C ILE A 49 -0.85 -10.49 -33.42
N LYS A 50 -1.35 -9.38 -32.86
CA LYS A 50 -0.60 -8.12 -32.71
C LYS A 50 0.54 -8.24 -31.70
N ASP A 51 0.30 -8.96 -30.61
CA ASP A 51 1.27 -9.18 -29.54
C ASP A 51 2.36 -10.19 -29.99
N GLU A 52 2.00 -11.20 -30.79
CA GLU A 52 2.95 -12.14 -31.42
C GLU A 52 3.82 -11.43 -32.47
N ALA A 53 3.24 -10.57 -33.32
CA ALA A 53 4.00 -9.76 -34.28
C ALA A 53 4.94 -8.74 -33.59
N ALA A 54 4.54 -8.20 -32.43
CA ALA A 54 5.39 -7.31 -31.63
C ALA A 54 6.54 -8.06 -30.92
N SER A 55 6.30 -9.33 -30.55
CA SER A 55 7.31 -10.22 -29.97
C SER A 55 8.36 -10.65 -31.00
N GLU A 56 7.97 -10.94 -32.25
CA GLU A 56 8.91 -11.27 -33.32
C GLU A 56 9.77 -10.06 -33.76
N ALA A 57 9.23 -8.85 -33.71
CA ALA A 57 9.98 -7.62 -34.01
C ALA A 57 11.03 -7.26 -32.95
N ALA A 58 10.92 -7.78 -31.72
CA ALA A 58 11.85 -7.48 -30.62
C ALA A 58 13.10 -8.38 -30.60
N ASN A 59 13.14 -9.47 -31.38
CA ASN A 59 14.18 -10.51 -31.31
C ASN A 59 14.96 -10.70 -32.63
N GLY A 60 15.42 -9.64 -33.28
CA GLY A 60 16.26 -9.80 -34.48
C GLY A 60 17.18 -8.62 -34.80
N ALA A 61 18.49 -8.79 -34.60
CA ALA A 61 19.52 -7.96 -35.21
C ALA A 61 20.28 -8.75 -36.29
N LEU A 62 20.28 -8.18 -37.51
CA LEU A 62 21.22 -8.31 -38.63
C LEU A 62 21.22 -9.60 -39.50
N SER A 63 20.69 -9.50 -40.71
CA SER A 63 21.53 -9.52 -41.94
C SER A 63 20.81 -8.85 -43.12
N LYS A 64 21.58 -8.11 -43.93
CA LYS A 64 21.17 -7.47 -45.19
C LYS A 64 21.13 -8.53 -46.30
N ASP A 65 20.10 -8.52 -47.15
CA ASP A 65 20.26 -8.23 -48.58
C ASP A 65 18.97 -8.29 -49.41
N LYS A 66 18.92 -7.37 -50.38
CA LYS A 66 18.14 -7.32 -51.63
C LYS A 66 16.66 -6.87 -51.59
N ALA A 67 16.51 -5.63 -52.06
CA ALA A 67 15.41 -5.08 -52.85
C ALA A 67 14.88 -6.09 -53.90
N SER A 68 13.61 -6.10 -54.26
CA SER A 68 12.97 -5.02 -55.02
C SER A 68 11.50 -5.34 -55.33
N GLU A 69 10.71 -4.26 -55.43
CA GLU A 69 9.67 -4.03 -56.46
C GLU A 69 8.22 -4.56 -56.34
N VAL A 70 7.33 -3.57 -56.50
CA VAL A 70 5.97 -3.55 -57.09
C VAL A 70 4.74 -3.78 -56.19
N GLN A 71 4.07 -2.65 -55.95
CA GLN A 71 2.64 -2.52 -55.64
C GLN A 71 1.77 -3.12 -56.76
N ARG A 72 0.69 -3.84 -56.41
CA ARG A 72 -0.65 -3.59 -56.98
C ARG A 72 -1.75 -4.36 -56.26
N GLU A 73 -2.86 -3.65 -56.11
CA GLU A 73 -4.16 -4.03 -55.56
C GLU A 73 -4.68 -5.38 -56.06
N LYS A 74 -5.40 -6.10 -55.20
CA LYS A 74 -6.66 -6.78 -55.58
C LYS A 74 -7.51 -7.13 -54.36
N THR A 75 -8.80 -7.18 -54.66
CA THR A 75 -9.96 -6.85 -53.84
C THR A 75 -10.45 -8.00 -52.98
N VAL A 76 -11.29 -7.64 -52.03
CA VAL A 76 -12.13 -8.46 -51.14
C VAL A 76 -13.05 -9.37 -51.96
N GLU A 77 -12.65 -10.60 -52.32
CA GLU A 77 -13.58 -11.63 -52.83
C GLU A 77 -13.02 -13.08 -52.96
N ALA A 78 -11.96 -13.47 -52.26
CA ALA A 78 -11.36 -14.80 -52.45
C ALA A 78 -10.95 -15.53 -51.15
N VAL A 79 -11.78 -15.50 -50.10
CA VAL A 79 -11.52 -16.28 -48.86
C VAL A 79 -12.76 -17.07 -48.43
N SER A 80 -13.51 -17.62 -49.39
CA SER A 80 -14.71 -18.43 -49.10
C SER A 80 -14.71 -19.81 -49.74
N GLU A 81 -13.62 -20.26 -50.35
CA GLU A 81 -13.53 -21.63 -50.86
C GLU A 81 -12.15 -22.20 -50.57
N GLN A 82 -12.02 -22.89 -49.43
CA GLN A 82 -11.06 -23.99 -49.21
C GLN A 82 -11.19 -24.52 -47.78
N TYR A 83 -12.26 -25.26 -47.50
CA TYR A 83 -12.24 -26.29 -46.45
C TYR A 83 -13.18 -27.41 -46.86
N GLU A 84 -12.71 -28.26 -47.77
CA GLU A 84 -13.25 -29.61 -47.93
C GLU A 84 -12.12 -30.64 -47.88
N GLN A 85 -12.28 -31.57 -46.94
CA GLN A 85 -11.59 -32.84 -46.67
C GLN A 85 -10.28 -32.85 -45.86
N PRO A 86 -10.19 -33.69 -44.79
CA PRO A 86 -8.97 -33.88 -44.01
C PRO A 86 -8.10 -35.01 -44.59
N PRO A 87 -6.76 -34.91 -44.55
CA PRO A 87 -5.89 -36.05 -44.81
C PRO A 87 -5.75 -36.95 -43.57
N GLU A 88 -5.73 -38.26 -43.82
CA GLU A 88 -5.46 -39.32 -42.85
C GLU A 88 -4.00 -39.34 -42.36
N SER A 89 -3.86 -39.75 -41.11
CA SER A 89 -2.65 -40.25 -40.43
C SER A 89 -1.38 -39.37 -40.46
N ALA A 90 -1.20 -38.60 -39.39
CA ALA A 90 0.12 -38.35 -38.80
C ALA A 90 -0.04 -38.28 -37.28
N ASP A 91 0.83 -38.99 -36.56
CA ASP A 91 0.77 -39.26 -35.12
C ASP A 91 0.36 -38.06 -34.27
N ALA A 92 -0.71 -38.24 -33.50
CA ALA A 92 -1.10 -37.29 -32.48
C ALA A 92 0.00 -37.24 -31.41
N PRO A 93 0.59 -36.06 -31.10
CA PRO A 93 1.38 -35.92 -29.89
C PRO A 93 0.49 -36.32 -28.71
N PRO A 94 1.01 -37.02 -27.70
CA PRO A 94 0.20 -37.58 -26.63
C PRO A 94 -0.62 -36.45 -26.05
N ARG A 95 -1.95 -36.61 -26.14
CA ARG A 95 -2.96 -35.75 -25.54
C ARG A 95 -2.45 -35.40 -24.15
N ARG A 96 -1.99 -34.15 -23.96
CA ARG A 96 -1.52 -33.68 -22.65
C ARG A 96 -2.60 -34.08 -21.67
N THR A 97 -2.30 -35.07 -20.85
CA THR A 97 -3.13 -35.41 -19.71
C THR A 97 -3.21 -34.12 -18.92
N SER A 98 -4.38 -33.49 -18.96
CA SER A 98 -4.71 -32.42 -18.05
C SER A 98 -4.66 -33.07 -16.68
N VAL A 99 -3.51 -33.00 -16.02
CA VAL A 99 -3.42 -33.28 -14.61
C VAL A 99 -4.22 -32.16 -13.95
N SER A 100 -5.52 -32.39 -13.81
CA SER A 100 -6.38 -31.68 -12.88
C SER A 100 -5.86 -32.00 -11.48
N LYS A 101 -4.77 -31.33 -11.11
CA LYS A 101 -4.12 -31.39 -9.80
C LYS A 101 -4.78 -30.38 -8.87
N PHE A 102 -6.10 -30.28 -8.87
CA PHE A 102 -6.80 -29.53 -7.85
C PHE A 102 -6.90 -30.43 -6.62
N SER A 103 -5.88 -30.35 -5.76
CA SER A 103 -6.01 -30.81 -4.37
C SER A 103 -7.19 -30.10 -3.72
N LYS A 104 -7.87 -30.76 -2.77
CA LYS A 104 -8.97 -30.14 -2.01
C LYS A 104 -8.48 -28.82 -1.41
N ILE A 105 -9.12 -27.71 -1.78
CA ILE A 105 -8.80 -26.39 -1.23
C ILE A 105 -9.41 -26.31 0.17
N ILE A 106 -8.56 -26.10 1.17
CA ILE A 106 -9.01 -25.82 2.53
C ILE A 106 -9.36 -24.33 2.60
N LEU A 107 -10.65 -24.04 2.58
CA LEU A 107 -11.15 -22.65 2.63
C LEU A 107 -10.85 -22.00 3.98
N THR A 108 -11.07 -22.74 5.07
CA THR A 108 -10.75 -22.33 6.42
C THR A 108 -10.43 -23.56 7.28
N SER A 109 -9.73 -23.33 8.39
CA SER A 109 -9.55 -24.31 9.46
C SER A 109 -10.33 -23.83 10.67
N TYR A 110 -11.02 -24.72 11.38
CA TYR A 110 -11.80 -24.37 12.58
C TYR A 110 -11.05 -24.76 13.87
N PRO A 111 -11.23 -24.04 14.99
CA PRO A 111 -10.68 -24.45 16.27
C PRO A 111 -11.19 -25.84 16.63
N GLY A 112 -10.31 -26.75 17.07
CA GLY A 112 -10.67 -28.12 17.46
C GLY A 112 -10.89 -29.12 16.32
N GLN A 113 -10.77 -28.69 15.05
CA GLN A 113 -10.70 -29.64 13.94
C GLN A 113 -9.43 -30.50 14.06
N ALA A 114 -9.56 -31.82 13.88
CA ALA A 114 -8.45 -32.75 14.02
C ALA A 114 -7.23 -32.34 13.18
N GLY A 115 -6.09 -32.16 13.85
CA GLY A 115 -4.82 -31.78 13.27
C GLY A 115 -4.60 -30.27 13.09
N VAL A 116 -5.54 -29.40 13.49
CA VAL A 116 -5.27 -27.95 13.61
C VAL A 116 -4.50 -27.72 14.90
N ASP A 117 -3.25 -27.28 14.77
CA ASP A 117 -2.29 -27.08 15.86
C ASP A 117 -1.44 -25.83 15.58
N PRO A 118 -2.00 -24.62 15.75
CA PRO A 118 -1.29 -23.36 15.50
C PRO A 118 -0.01 -23.26 16.34
N LEU A 119 1.04 -22.66 15.77
CA LEU A 119 2.26 -22.41 16.53
C LEU A 119 1.96 -21.53 17.76
N PRO A 120 2.44 -21.93 18.97
CA PRO A 120 2.25 -21.16 20.19
C PRO A 120 2.72 -19.72 20.03
N MET A 121 1.98 -18.79 20.63
CA MET A 121 2.30 -17.38 20.58
C MET A 121 1.72 -16.62 21.76
N GLU A 122 2.57 -15.85 22.44
CA GLU A 122 2.18 -14.92 23.49
C GLU A 122 2.65 -13.51 23.12
N TRP A 123 1.74 -12.68 22.62
CA TRP A 123 2.07 -11.31 22.20
C TRP A 123 2.56 -10.48 23.39
N GLY A 124 3.70 -9.80 23.24
CA GLY A 124 4.35 -9.04 24.31
C GLY A 124 5.29 -9.85 25.21
N ALA A 125 5.43 -11.17 25.01
CA ALA A 125 6.44 -11.93 25.75
C ALA A 125 7.87 -11.47 25.38
N LYS A 126 8.73 -11.32 26.40
CA LYS A 126 10.12 -10.87 26.26
C LYS A 126 11.04 -11.92 25.64
N ASP A 127 10.79 -13.19 25.94
CA ASP A 127 11.53 -14.31 25.35
C ASP A 127 10.96 -14.60 23.95
N PRO A 128 11.76 -14.49 22.87
CA PRO A 128 11.31 -14.83 21.53
C PRO A 128 10.71 -16.24 21.41
N ALA A 129 11.22 -17.21 22.17
CA ALA A 129 10.71 -18.58 22.11
C ALA A 129 9.27 -18.69 22.64
N VAL A 130 8.94 -17.93 23.68
CA VAL A 130 7.58 -17.85 24.24
C VAL A 130 6.69 -16.95 23.39
N ARG A 131 7.24 -15.83 22.89
CA ARG A 131 6.53 -14.93 21.98
C ARG A 131 6.06 -15.68 20.75
N GLY A 132 6.93 -16.47 20.14
CA GLY A 132 6.64 -17.26 18.95
C GLY A 132 6.77 -16.50 17.62
N PRO A 133 6.88 -17.22 16.49
CA PRO A 133 6.97 -16.61 15.16
C PRO A 133 5.61 -16.18 14.61
N VAL A 134 5.61 -15.24 13.68
CA VAL A 134 4.42 -14.85 12.90
C VAL A 134 4.33 -15.72 11.64
N VAL A 135 3.30 -16.56 11.53
CA VAL A 135 3.15 -17.53 10.43
C VAL A 135 1.76 -17.46 9.80
N VAL A 136 1.73 -17.13 8.50
CA VAL A 136 0.50 -17.01 7.66
C VAL A 136 0.37 -18.10 6.59
N SER A 137 1.27 -19.10 6.58
CA SER A 137 1.38 -20.09 5.51
C SER A 137 0.04 -20.76 5.16
N ARG A 138 -0.25 -20.88 3.86
CA ARG A 138 -1.49 -21.48 3.32
C ARG A 138 -1.26 -22.77 2.52
N HIS A 139 -0.05 -23.33 2.53
CA HIS A 139 0.16 -24.62 1.89
C HIS A 139 -0.67 -25.71 2.59
N PRO A 140 -1.16 -26.73 1.85
CA PRO A 140 -1.98 -27.78 2.43
C PRO A 140 -1.35 -28.46 3.66
N ASN A 141 -0.03 -28.56 3.69
CA ASN A 141 0.72 -29.21 4.78
C ASN A 141 0.92 -28.30 6.00
N THR A 142 0.94 -26.97 5.82
CA THR A 142 1.31 -25.98 6.85
C THR A 142 0.15 -25.12 7.33
N ILE A 143 -0.98 -25.10 6.62
CA ILE A 143 -2.17 -24.28 6.96
C ILE A 143 -2.74 -24.57 8.35
N ARG A 144 -2.41 -25.75 8.90
CA ARG A 144 -2.80 -26.18 10.24
C ARG A 144 -1.91 -25.60 11.35
N ARG A 145 -0.71 -25.14 11.01
CA ARG A 145 0.29 -24.57 11.93
C ARG A 145 0.30 -23.04 11.98
N ARG A 146 -0.42 -22.36 11.08
CA ARG A 146 -0.49 -20.90 11.03
C ARG A 146 -1.13 -20.31 12.29
N ASN A 147 -0.60 -19.17 12.74
CA ASN A 147 -1.08 -18.42 13.90
C ASN A 147 -1.41 -16.95 13.55
N ALA A 148 -1.45 -16.61 12.25
CA ALA A 148 -1.81 -15.30 11.75
C ALA A 148 -2.71 -15.40 10.50
N ILE A 149 -3.58 -14.40 10.34
CA ILE A 149 -4.45 -14.21 9.16
C ILE A 149 -3.71 -13.33 8.15
N GLY A 150 -3.95 -13.52 6.84
CA GLY A 150 -3.40 -12.67 5.79
C GLY A 150 -2.28 -13.34 5.00
N ALA A 151 -1.30 -12.54 4.57
CA ALA A 151 -0.15 -12.99 3.79
C ALA A 151 1.07 -12.08 4.04
N HIS A 152 2.28 -12.63 3.87
CA HIS A 152 3.51 -11.83 3.85
C HIS A 152 3.59 -11.00 2.56
N GLY A 153 4.37 -9.91 2.58
CA GLY A 153 4.53 -9.03 1.43
C GLY A 153 3.63 -7.80 1.46
N GLY A 154 2.78 -7.63 2.49
CA GLY A 154 1.80 -6.55 2.57
C GLY A 154 0.99 -6.39 1.28
N SER A 155 0.95 -5.18 0.73
CA SER A 155 0.30 -4.89 -0.56
C SER A 155 0.85 -5.65 -1.76
N TYR A 156 2.05 -6.24 -1.67
CA TYR A 156 2.68 -7.02 -2.75
C TYR A 156 2.29 -8.50 -2.77
N SER A 157 1.59 -8.97 -1.73
CA SER A 157 1.13 -10.37 -1.64
C SER A 157 0.31 -10.83 -2.86
N ILE A 158 -0.48 -9.94 -3.45
CA ILE A 158 -1.25 -10.24 -4.67
C ILE A 158 -0.33 -10.47 -5.88
N TYR A 159 0.75 -9.69 -6.01
CA TYR A 159 1.74 -9.91 -7.07
C TYR A 159 2.51 -11.21 -6.87
N ASN A 160 2.81 -11.58 -5.63
CA ASN A 160 3.38 -12.89 -5.32
C ASN A 160 2.43 -14.02 -5.77
N ALA A 161 1.13 -13.90 -5.49
CA ALA A 161 0.12 -14.86 -5.94
C ALA A 161 0.05 -14.95 -7.48
N LEU A 162 0.12 -13.81 -8.18
CA LEU A 162 0.18 -13.78 -9.64
C LEU A 162 1.44 -14.46 -10.19
N ALA A 163 2.61 -14.24 -9.56
CA ALA A 163 3.86 -14.88 -9.96
C ALA A 163 3.81 -16.40 -9.79
N VAL A 164 3.17 -16.90 -8.72
CA VAL A 164 2.92 -18.34 -8.55
C VAL A 164 1.97 -18.87 -9.62
N ALA A 165 0.86 -18.16 -9.88
CA ALA A 165 -0.12 -18.55 -10.88
C ALA A 165 0.46 -18.57 -12.31
N SER A 166 1.33 -17.61 -12.64
CA SER A 166 2.05 -17.53 -13.91
C SER A 166 3.27 -18.45 -13.98
N LYS A 167 3.56 -19.22 -12.92
CA LYS A 167 4.73 -20.12 -12.79
C LYS A 167 6.09 -19.41 -12.85
N ASN A 168 6.12 -18.11 -12.57
CA ASN A 168 7.36 -17.35 -12.37
C ASN A 168 7.96 -17.57 -10.98
N LEU A 169 7.17 -18.10 -10.03
CA LEU A 169 7.61 -18.51 -8.70
C LEU A 169 7.10 -19.92 -8.39
N ASP A 170 7.98 -20.82 -7.99
CA ASP A 170 7.58 -22.15 -7.53
C ASP A 170 6.85 -22.02 -6.18
N ILE A 171 5.69 -22.67 -6.06
CA ILE A 171 4.91 -22.72 -4.83
C ILE A 171 5.67 -23.35 -3.65
N THR A 172 6.68 -24.19 -3.93
CA THR A 172 7.54 -24.84 -2.94
C THR A 172 8.84 -24.09 -2.67
N HIS A 173 9.04 -22.95 -3.32
CA HIS A 173 10.24 -22.14 -3.12
C HIS A 173 10.37 -21.70 -1.66
N LYS A 174 11.51 -22.02 -1.05
CA LYS A 174 11.92 -21.52 0.26
C LYS A 174 12.94 -20.40 0.07
N PRO A 175 12.71 -19.20 0.62
CA PRO A 175 13.69 -18.13 0.57
C PRO A 175 15.02 -18.53 1.22
N ASP A 176 16.14 -18.18 0.59
CA ASP A 176 17.46 -18.27 1.18
C ASP A 176 17.80 -16.94 1.87
N PHE A 177 17.98 -16.97 3.20
CA PHE A 177 18.29 -15.80 4.02
C PHE A 177 19.79 -15.67 4.32
N THR A 178 20.65 -16.45 3.68
CA THR A 178 22.11 -16.35 3.84
C THR A 178 22.62 -14.95 3.51
N ASN A 179 23.39 -14.34 4.43
CA ASN A 179 23.93 -12.97 4.30
C ASN A 179 22.86 -11.87 4.20
N THR A 180 21.66 -12.10 4.74
CA THR A 180 20.57 -11.11 4.78
C THR A 180 20.36 -10.49 6.17
N GLU A 181 21.29 -10.73 7.10
CA GLU A 181 21.23 -10.23 8.48
C GLU A 181 21.10 -8.69 8.50
N PRO A 182 20.38 -8.13 9.49
CA PRO A 182 20.27 -6.68 9.66
C PRO A 182 21.62 -5.94 9.63
N ALA A 183 21.74 -4.93 8.76
CA ALA A 183 22.94 -4.10 8.65
C ALA A 183 23.19 -3.17 9.87
N ALA A 184 22.26 -3.12 10.82
CA ALA A 184 22.41 -2.45 12.10
C ALA A 184 21.70 -3.24 13.19
N LYS A 185 22.29 -3.28 14.39
CA LYS A 185 21.67 -3.88 15.56
C LYS A 185 20.71 -2.89 16.20
N ILE A 186 19.42 -3.22 16.19
CA ILE A 186 18.37 -2.43 16.84
C ILE A 186 17.79 -3.26 17.99
N GLY A 187 17.65 -2.66 19.16
CA GLY A 187 17.06 -3.31 20.34
C GLY A 187 17.80 -4.57 20.83
N PRO A 188 17.11 -5.43 21.61
CA PRO A 188 15.72 -5.27 22.05
C PRO A 188 15.56 -4.10 23.04
N PHE A 189 14.43 -3.42 22.98
CA PHE A 189 14.07 -2.36 23.92
C PHE A 189 12.93 -2.81 24.84
N PRO A 190 12.78 -2.25 26.05
CA PRO A 190 11.72 -2.65 27.00
C PRO A 190 10.30 -2.60 26.42
N GLN A 191 10.05 -1.68 25.49
CA GLN A 191 8.76 -1.49 24.82
C GLN A 191 8.37 -2.68 23.94
N TRP A 192 9.32 -3.53 23.50
CA TRP A 192 9.02 -4.71 22.68
C TRP A 192 8.30 -5.80 23.48
N SER A 193 8.52 -5.82 24.79
CA SER A 193 7.87 -6.73 25.73
C SER A 193 6.65 -6.12 26.42
N ASP A 194 6.16 -4.97 25.95
CA ASP A 194 4.90 -4.39 26.39
C ASP A 194 3.85 -4.63 25.31
N GLY A 195 2.92 -5.55 25.59
CA GLY A 195 1.86 -5.95 24.65
C GLY A 195 0.91 -4.83 24.23
N LYS A 196 0.96 -3.66 24.88
CA LYS A 196 0.16 -2.48 24.53
C LYS A 196 0.91 -1.43 23.72
N LYS A 197 2.25 -1.42 23.77
CA LYS A 197 3.08 -0.39 23.10
C LYS A 197 3.21 -0.63 21.61
N ILE A 198 3.38 -1.89 21.20
CA ILE A 198 3.52 -2.28 19.80
C ILE A 198 2.43 -3.28 19.45
N VAL A 199 1.48 -2.86 18.62
CA VAL A 199 0.29 -3.63 18.22
C VAL A 199 0.10 -3.69 16.71
N ALA A 200 0.82 -2.89 15.91
CA ALA A 200 0.68 -2.80 14.45
C ALA A 200 1.94 -3.20 13.66
N MET A 201 2.97 -3.72 14.32
CA MET A 201 4.15 -4.31 13.69
C MET A 201 4.75 -5.43 14.56
N ASP A 202 5.60 -6.27 13.97
CA ASP A 202 6.30 -7.37 14.66
C ASP A 202 7.61 -6.87 15.30
N PRO A 203 7.74 -6.84 16.64
CA PRO A 203 8.98 -6.37 17.28
C PRO A 203 10.23 -7.18 16.90
N TYR A 204 10.07 -8.48 16.67
CA TYR A 204 11.15 -9.41 16.30
C TYR A 204 11.26 -9.64 14.79
N GLY A 205 10.51 -8.90 13.99
CA GLY A 205 10.35 -9.14 12.55
C GLY A 205 11.64 -9.12 11.74
N HIS A 206 12.66 -8.36 12.19
CA HIS A 206 13.98 -8.26 11.56
C HIS A 206 14.93 -9.40 11.91
N LEU A 207 14.59 -10.23 12.91
CA LEU A 207 15.40 -11.36 13.37
C LEU A 207 14.68 -12.70 13.16
N ALA A 208 13.44 -12.69 12.69
CA ALA A 208 12.57 -13.86 12.66
C ALA A 208 13.21 -15.09 11.97
N PRO A 209 13.86 -14.98 10.78
CA PRO A 209 14.49 -16.15 10.14
C PRO A 209 15.58 -16.82 10.98
N TRP A 210 16.31 -16.06 11.79
CA TRP A 210 17.41 -16.57 12.61
C TRP A 210 16.93 -17.05 13.98
N LEU A 211 15.98 -16.34 14.60
CA LEU A 211 15.42 -16.71 15.89
C LEU A 211 14.62 -18.02 15.84
N TYR A 212 13.93 -18.26 14.71
CA TYR A 212 12.99 -19.37 14.58
C TYR A 212 13.44 -20.44 13.59
N LYS A 213 14.74 -20.48 13.26
CA LYS A 213 15.31 -21.43 12.30
C LYS A 213 14.96 -22.89 12.64
N GLU A 214 15.10 -23.28 13.92
CA GLU A 214 14.76 -24.62 14.36
C GLU A 214 13.28 -24.95 14.14
N THR A 215 12.38 -23.98 14.39
CA THR A 215 10.93 -24.13 14.12
C THR A 215 10.65 -24.28 12.63
N MET A 216 11.32 -23.50 11.77
CA MET A 216 11.19 -23.62 10.31
C MET A 216 11.57 -25.02 9.83
N ASP A 217 12.71 -25.54 10.31
CA ASP A 217 13.25 -26.83 9.89
C ASP A 217 12.40 -27.99 10.43
N LYS A 218 11.97 -27.92 11.70
CA LYS A 218 11.21 -28.98 12.38
C LYS A 218 9.77 -29.09 11.88
N ASP A 219 9.09 -27.95 11.73
CA ASP A 219 7.66 -27.91 11.44
C ASP A 219 7.36 -27.69 9.94
N ASP A 220 8.41 -27.59 9.12
CA ASP A 220 8.34 -27.32 7.66
C ASP A 220 7.49 -26.06 7.34
N VAL A 221 7.58 -25.06 8.22
CA VAL A 221 6.84 -23.80 8.08
C VAL A 221 7.73 -22.70 7.51
N GLU A 222 7.11 -21.85 6.70
CA GLU A 222 7.77 -20.64 6.22
C GLU A 222 7.61 -19.50 7.22
N ILE A 223 8.74 -18.93 7.65
CA ILE A 223 8.80 -17.75 8.52
C ILE A 223 9.61 -16.69 7.76
N ARG A 224 8.94 -15.62 7.33
CA ARG A 224 9.58 -14.51 6.60
C ARG A 224 9.83 -13.32 7.54
N PRO A 225 10.91 -12.55 7.32
CA PRO A 225 11.08 -11.31 8.05
C PRO A 225 10.00 -10.32 7.60
N THR A 226 9.43 -9.59 8.56
CA THR A 226 8.50 -8.49 8.32
C THR A 226 9.19 -7.13 8.44
N ILE A 227 10.47 -7.13 8.84
CA ILE A 227 11.31 -5.94 8.90
C ILE A 227 12.66 -6.27 8.27
N ALA A 228 13.23 -5.36 7.49
CA ALA A 228 14.58 -5.51 6.95
C ALA A 228 15.38 -4.21 7.15
N ILE A 229 16.67 -4.34 7.47
CA ILE A 229 17.55 -3.20 7.78
C ILE A 229 18.75 -3.22 6.84
N THR A 230 18.99 -2.12 6.13
CA THR A 230 20.12 -1.97 5.21
C THR A 230 20.80 -0.61 5.36
N ARG A 231 22.00 -0.46 4.81
CA ARG A 231 22.71 0.83 4.71
C ARG A 231 22.82 1.22 3.26
N ALA A 232 22.69 2.50 2.98
CA ALA A 232 22.81 3.03 1.63
C ALA A 232 23.28 4.48 1.68
N HIS A 233 23.69 4.98 0.53
CA HIS A 233 23.72 6.40 0.30
C HIS A 233 22.43 6.84 -0.39
N MET A 234 22.05 8.09 -0.20
CA MET A 234 20.87 8.70 -0.79
C MET A 234 21.26 10.05 -1.39
N LYS A 235 20.77 10.31 -2.60
CA LYS A 235 20.93 11.59 -3.27
C LYS A 235 19.55 12.18 -3.55
N LEU A 236 19.38 13.46 -3.22
CA LEU A 236 18.18 14.24 -3.49
C LEU A 236 18.60 15.59 -4.09
N PRO A 237 17.99 16.05 -5.20
CA PRO A 237 18.32 17.35 -5.81
C PRO A 237 18.25 18.52 -4.83
N GLU A 238 17.33 18.48 -3.87
CA GLU A 238 17.16 19.54 -2.89
C GLU A 238 18.27 19.58 -1.83
N LEU A 239 18.93 18.46 -1.55
CA LEU A 239 20.10 18.44 -0.67
C LEU A 239 21.31 19.02 -1.38
N GLU A 240 21.47 18.73 -2.68
CA GLU A 240 22.48 19.38 -3.53
C GLU A 240 22.29 20.91 -3.52
N GLU A 241 21.04 21.37 -3.69
CA GLU A 241 20.72 22.79 -3.58
C GLU A 241 21.03 23.38 -2.20
N SER A 242 20.75 22.61 -1.15
CA SER A 242 20.98 23.05 0.23
C SER A 242 22.46 23.14 0.56
N VAL A 243 23.30 22.28 -0.02
CA VAL A 243 24.76 22.41 0.02
C VAL A 243 25.23 23.64 -0.76
N ARG A 244 24.72 23.83 -1.98
CA ARG A 244 25.05 25.01 -2.82
C ARG A 244 24.71 26.33 -2.14
N LYS A 245 23.58 26.41 -1.43
CA LYS A 245 23.15 27.58 -0.64
C LYS A 245 23.84 27.69 0.73
N GLY A 246 24.69 26.74 1.10
CA GLY A 246 25.38 26.71 2.39
C GLY A 246 24.48 26.39 3.60
N ARG A 247 23.25 25.92 3.38
CA ARG A 247 22.35 25.46 4.47
C ARG A 247 22.79 24.12 5.04
N LEU A 248 23.37 23.27 4.20
CA LEU A 248 23.96 22.00 4.59
C LEU A 248 25.46 22.01 4.27
N VAL A 249 26.30 21.55 5.19
CA VAL A 249 27.76 21.54 5.00
C VAL A 249 28.23 20.09 4.96
N PRO A 250 28.93 19.64 3.90
CA PRO A 250 29.49 18.29 3.87
C PRO A 250 30.48 18.04 5.02
N ASP A 251 30.34 16.91 5.72
CA ASP A 251 31.21 16.48 6.82
C ASP A 251 31.95 15.18 6.52
N GLY A 252 31.74 14.61 5.31
CA GLY A 252 32.34 13.35 4.86
C GLY A 252 31.80 12.11 5.57
N LYS A 253 30.79 12.25 6.44
CA LYS A 253 30.24 11.17 7.27
C LYS A 253 28.74 11.02 7.09
N ILE A 254 27.98 12.08 7.39
CA ILE A 254 26.53 12.10 7.22
C ILE A 254 26.18 12.73 5.89
N CYS A 255 26.71 13.91 5.60
CA CYS A 255 26.68 14.55 4.28
C CYS A 255 28.05 14.35 3.63
N ILE A 256 28.11 13.43 2.68
CA ILE A 256 29.34 12.81 2.21
C ILE A 256 30.15 13.76 1.32
N ASN A 257 29.48 14.50 0.45
CA ASN A 257 30.14 15.30 -0.57
C ASN A 257 29.34 16.56 -0.94
N GLU A 258 29.93 17.38 -1.81
CA GLU A 258 29.37 18.64 -2.30
C GLU A 258 28.08 18.46 -3.12
N THR A 259 27.80 17.23 -3.60
CA THR A 259 26.55 16.92 -4.32
C THR A 259 25.37 16.62 -3.40
N GLY A 260 25.54 16.77 -2.08
CA GLY A 260 24.49 16.55 -1.09
C GLY A 260 24.12 15.08 -0.88
N GLU A 261 25.01 14.15 -1.24
CA GLU A 261 24.82 12.72 -0.96
C GLU A 261 24.90 12.47 0.54
N VAL A 262 23.97 11.68 1.08
CA VAL A 262 23.89 11.40 2.52
C VAL A 262 23.96 9.91 2.83
N ALA A 263 24.73 9.55 3.86
CA ALA A 263 24.78 8.19 4.40
C ALA A 263 23.57 7.94 5.29
N VAL A 264 22.86 6.83 5.06
CA VAL A 264 21.60 6.53 5.74
C VAL A 264 21.44 5.05 6.04
N THR A 265 20.93 4.74 7.23
CA THR A 265 20.41 3.40 7.56
C THR A 265 18.92 3.38 7.26
N LYS A 266 18.48 2.40 6.46
CA LYS A 266 17.10 2.24 6.02
C LYS A 266 16.47 1.04 6.71
N VAL A 267 15.23 1.19 7.18
CA VAL A 267 14.44 0.09 7.74
C VAL A 267 13.13 -0.01 6.97
N ALA A 268 12.87 -1.12 6.30
CA ALA A 268 11.58 -1.41 5.69
C ALA A 268 10.74 -2.23 6.68
N VAL A 269 9.45 -1.91 6.83
CA VAL A 269 8.54 -2.55 7.80
C VAL A 269 7.21 -2.89 7.14
N GLU A 270 6.82 -4.15 7.23
CA GLU A 270 5.48 -4.64 6.90
C GLU A 270 4.55 -4.61 8.13
N PRO A 271 3.26 -4.31 7.93
CA PRO A 271 2.30 -4.25 9.02
C PRO A 271 1.98 -5.67 9.56
N VAL A 272 1.99 -5.81 10.88
CA VAL A 272 1.55 -7.02 11.59
C VAL A 272 0.69 -6.58 12.77
N TRP A 273 -0.60 -6.84 12.69
CA TRP A 273 -1.57 -6.35 13.65
C TRP A 273 -1.88 -7.41 14.71
N TYR A 274 -1.69 -7.05 15.97
CA TYR A 274 -2.27 -7.75 17.11
C TYR A 274 -3.68 -7.20 17.35
N LEU A 275 -4.69 -7.95 16.88
CA LEU A 275 -6.08 -7.50 16.80
C LEU A 275 -6.65 -7.00 18.15
N PRO A 276 -6.41 -7.65 19.31
CA PRO A 276 -6.87 -7.12 20.59
C PRO A 276 -6.29 -5.75 20.92
N GLY A 277 -4.98 -5.56 20.68
CA GLY A 277 -4.30 -4.29 20.93
C GLY A 277 -4.72 -3.18 19.96
N VAL A 278 -4.96 -3.52 18.69
CA VAL A 278 -5.51 -2.58 17.71
C VAL A 278 -6.93 -2.15 18.09
N ALA A 279 -7.78 -3.08 18.53
CA ALA A 279 -9.12 -2.78 19.00
C ALA A 279 -9.10 -1.84 20.22
N GLU A 280 -8.26 -2.14 21.22
CA GLU A 280 -8.05 -1.28 22.39
C GLU A 280 -7.57 0.13 21.98
N ARG A 281 -6.62 0.22 21.04
CA ARG A 281 -6.10 1.51 20.54
C ARG A 281 -7.16 2.39 19.90
N PHE A 282 -8.19 1.79 19.31
CA PHE A 282 -9.32 2.49 18.71
C PHE A 282 -10.55 2.60 19.62
N ASN A 283 -10.45 2.11 20.87
CA ASN A 283 -11.55 2.08 21.82
C ASN A 283 -12.80 1.39 21.24
N ILE A 284 -12.59 0.27 20.56
CA ILE A 284 -13.64 -0.61 20.02
C ILE A 284 -13.42 -2.04 20.51
N ASP A 285 -14.47 -2.86 20.51
CA ASP A 285 -14.31 -4.27 20.83
C ASP A 285 -13.69 -5.05 19.66
N GLU A 286 -12.95 -6.12 19.99
CA GLU A 286 -12.25 -6.96 18.99
C GLU A 286 -13.23 -7.59 17.99
N GLY A 287 -14.45 -7.93 18.43
CA GLY A 287 -15.47 -8.55 17.59
C GLY A 287 -15.96 -7.61 16.50
N THR A 288 -16.31 -6.37 16.87
CA THR A 288 -16.69 -5.30 15.95
C THR A 288 -15.55 -5.00 14.98
N LEU A 289 -14.30 -4.85 15.47
CA LEU A 289 -13.14 -4.63 14.60
C LEU A 289 -13.04 -5.72 13.52
N ARG A 290 -13.05 -6.99 13.94
CA ARG A 290 -12.95 -8.14 13.02
C ARG A 290 -14.09 -8.17 12.02
N ARG A 291 -15.32 -7.94 12.48
CA ARG A 291 -16.51 -7.95 11.64
C ARG A 291 -16.46 -6.85 10.59
N THR A 292 -16.17 -5.63 11.00
CA THR A 292 -16.04 -4.49 10.08
C THR A 292 -14.90 -4.72 9.08
N LEU A 293 -13.75 -5.23 9.53
CA LEU A 293 -12.66 -5.59 8.61
C LEU A 293 -13.11 -6.62 7.57
N PHE A 294 -13.87 -7.64 7.96
CA PHE A 294 -14.40 -8.64 7.02
C PHE A 294 -15.42 -8.04 6.05
N GLU A 295 -16.42 -7.32 6.54
CA GLU A 295 -17.52 -6.75 5.74
C GLU A 295 -17.00 -5.68 4.76
N GLU A 296 -16.17 -4.75 5.24
CA GLU A 296 -15.65 -3.62 4.43
C GLU A 296 -14.51 -4.02 3.48
N THR A 297 -13.93 -5.21 3.63
CA THR A 297 -12.98 -5.78 2.65
C THR A 297 -13.65 -6.74 1.67
N GLY A 298 -14.98 -6.68 1.55
CA GLY A 298 -15.75 -7.47 0.59
C GLY A 298 -15.80 -8.96 0.94
N GLY A 299 -15.77 -9.30 2.23
CA GLY A 299 -15.72 -10.67 2.72
C GLY A 299 -14.34 -11.33 2.57
N SER A 300 -13.30 -10.52 2.40
CA SER A 300 -11.93 -11.03 2.41
C SER A 300 -11.56 -11.54 3.82
N TYR A 301 -10.78 -12.62 3.89
CA TYR A 301 -10.33 -13.24 5.14
C TYR A 301 -11.46 -13.73 6.08
N PRO A 302 -12.19 -14.79 5.71
CA PRO A 302 -13.24 -15.38 6.55
C PRO A 302 -12.79 -15.75 7.97
N GLU A 303 -11.49 -16.01 8.15
CA GLU A 303 -10.87 -16.28 9.46
C GLU A 303 -11.03 -15.14 10.48
N LEU A 304 -11.26 -13.90 10.04
CA LEU A 304 -11.59 -12.80 10.95
C LEU A 304 -12.85 -13.12 11.78
N ILE A 305 -13.80 -13.86 11.18
CA ILE A 305 -15.05 -14.30 11.81
C ILE A 305 -14.91 -15.71 12.37
N THR A 306 -14.30 -16.64 11.63
CA THR A 306 -14.32 -18.07 12.01
C THR A 306 -13.20 -18.47 12.97
N ARG A 307 -12.17 -17.63 13.16
CA ARG A 307 -10.97 -17.94 13.94
C ARG A 307 -10.60 -16.86 14.95
N HIS A 308 -11.43 -16.75 15.99
CA HIS A 308 -11.19 -15.87 17.13
C HIS A 308 -9.95 -16.24 17.97
N ASP A 309 -9.45 -17.47 17.87
CA ASP A 309 -8.21 -17.95 18.47
C ASP A 309 -6.96 -17.33 17.81
N ILE A 310 -7.00 -17.01 16.52
CA ILE A 310 -5.91 -16.33 15.83
C ILE A 310 -5.98 -14.83 16.10
N LYS A 311 -5.01 -14.30 16.86
CA LYS A 311 -4.97 -12.88 17.26
C LYS A 311 -4.16 -11.97 16.33
N LEU A 312 -3.43 -12.54 15.37
CA LEU A 312 -2.62 -11.78 14.42
C LEU A 312 -3.28 -11.65 13.06
N PHE A 313 -3.08 -10.49 12.44
CA PHE A 313 -3.50 -10.19 11.08
C PHE A 313 -2.41 -9.43 10.33
N LEU A 314 -2.05 -9.88 9.14
CA LEU A 314 -1.15 -9.20 8.22
C LEU A 314 -2.02 -8.56 7.12
N PRO A 315 -2.47 -7.30 7.32
CA PRO A 315 -3.29 -6.62 6.33
C PRO A 315 -2.47 -6.35 5.06
N PRO A 316 -3.07 -6.50 3.85
CA PRO A 316 -2.40 -6.27 2.58
C PRO A 316 -2.29 -4.77 2.25
N ILE A 317 -1.86 -3.95 3.21
CA ILE A 317 -1.73 -2.49 3.08
C ILE A 317 -0.27 -2.07 2.91
N GLY A 318 -0.06 -0.80 2.57
CA GLY A 318 1.27 -0.21 2.51
C GLY A 318 1.96 -0.22 3.87
N GLY A 319 3.24 -0.61 3.88
CA GLY A 319 4.10 -0.56 5.05
C GLY A 319 4.68 0.84 5.30
N LEU A 320 5.86 0.88 5.92
CA LEU A 320 6.63 2.11 6.13
C LEU A 320 8.12 1.88 5.89
N THR A 321 8.83 2.98 5.67
CA THR A 321 10.29 3.00 5.61
C THR A 321 10.84 4.03 6.59
N VAL A 322 11.79 3.64 7.42
CA VAL A 322 12.56 4.53 8.29
C VAL A 322 13.89 4.86 7.62
N TYR A 323 14.28 6.13 7.67
CA TYR A 323 15.57 6.64 7.27
C TYR A 323 16.24 7.25 8.50
N ILE A 324 17.36 6.67 8.92
CA ILE A 324 18.12 7.08 10.09
C ILE A 324 19.43 7.71 9.61
N PHE A 325 19.63 8.97 9.97
CA PHE A 325 20.83 9.76 9.72
C PHE A 325 21.68 9.78 10.98
N GLY A 326 22.96 9.45 10.84
CA GLY A 326 23.85 9.23 11.99
C GLY A 326 23.85 7.78 12.47
N ASP A 327 24.39 7.59 13.68
CA ASP A 327 24.46 6.28 14.33
C ASP A 327 23.07 5.86 14.83
N PRO A 328 22.50 4.72 14.37
CA PRO A 328 21.23 4.21 14.87
C PRO A 328 21.16 3.99 16.38
N ALA A 329 22.28 3.77 17.08
CA ALA A 329 22.26 3.63 18.53
C ALA A 329 21.79 4.91 19.24
N LYS A 330 22.06 6.09 18.66
CA LYS A 330 21.77 7.39 19.26
C LYS A 330 20.29 7.77 19.25
N MET A 331 19.46 7.15 18.41
CA MET A 331 18.02 7.48 18.35
C MET A 331 17.28 7.10 19.65
N SER A 332 17.77 6.09 20.37
CA SER A 332 17.20 5.60 21.63
C SER A 332 17.91 6.16 22.88
N ASP A 333 19.03 6.85 22.70
CA ASP A 333 19.86 7.39 23.78
C ASP A 333 19.26 8.69 24.33
N PRO A 334 18.81 8.74 25.59
CA PRO A 334 18.25 9.95 26.18
C PRO A 334 19.23 11.13 26.28
N SER A 335 20.55 10.89 26.22
CA SER A 335 21.56 11.94 26.26
C SER A 335 21.83 12.58 24.89
N SER A 336 21.43 11.90 23.81
CA SER A 336 21.50 12.40 22.45
C SER A 336 20.25 13.21 22.09
N ARG A 337 20.41 14.21 21.22
CA ARG A 337 19.26 14.95 20.66
C ARG A 337 18.69 14.22 19.45
N LEU A 338 17.36 14.24 19.32
CA LEU A 338 16.62 13.61 18.23
C LEU A 338 15.79 14.62 17.44
N ALA A 339 16.02 14.69 16.13
CA ALA A 339 15.13 15.33 15.18
C ALA A 339 14.28 14.27 14.45
N LEU A 340 12.96 14.41 14.52
CA LEU A 340 12.01 13.45 13.97
C LEU A 340 11.09 14.09 12.93
N ARG A 341 10.97 13.42 11.78
CA ARG A 341 9.93 13.68 10.78
C ARG A 341 9.09 12.44 10.54
N VAL A 342 7.79 12.53 10.80
CA VAL A 342 6.81 11.51 10.37
C VAL A 342 6.06 12.02 9.15
N HIS A 343 6.27 11.36 8.02
CA HIS A 343 5.73 11.72 6.71
C HIS A 343 4.72 10.68 6.24
N ASP A 344 3.58 11.14 5.72
CA ASP A 344 2.63 10.27 5.02
C ASP A 344 2.81 10.50 3.52
N GLU A 345 2.88 9.41 2.76
CA GLU A 345 3.07 9.38 1.32
C GLU A 345 2.15 10.35 0.57
N CYS A 346 2.74 11.07 -0.36
CA CYS A 346 2.04 11.88 -1.35
C CYS A 346 2.80 11.82 -2.68
N ASN A 347 2.61 10.74 -3.43
CA ASN A 347 3.33 10.40 -4.66
C ASN A 347 3.46 11.59 -5.63
N GLY A 348 2.34 12.26 -5.95
CA GLY A 348 2.32 13.41 -6.86
C GLY A 348 3.22 14.58 -6.44
N SER A 349 3.44 14.79 -5.14
CA SER A 349 4.34 15.85 -4.65
C SER A 349 5.73 15.28 -4.40
N ASP A 350 5.84 14.21 -3.62
CA ASP A 350 7.10 13.64 -3.16
C ASP A 350 7.99 13.22 -4.35
N VAL A 351 7.42 12.59 -5.37
CA VAL A 351 8.15 12.13 -6.56
C VAL A 351 8.14 13.19 -7.66
N PHE A 352 6.97 13.71 -8.02
CA PHE A 352 6.78 14.52 -9.23
C PHE A 352 6.76 16.05 -9.00
N GLY A 353 6.87 16.52 -7.76
CA GLY A 353 7.05 17.94 -7.47
C GLY A 353 5.79 18.80 -7.63
N SER A 354 4.59 18.22 -7.51
CA SER A 354 3.34 18.99 -7.51
C SER A 354 3.37 20.12 -6.46
N ASP A 355 2.96 21.31 -6.88
CA ASP A 355 2.88 22.57 -6.13
C ASP A 355 1.54 22.79 -5.42
N ILE A 356 0.59 21.86 -5.56
CA ILE A 356 -0.78 21.93 -4.99
C ILE A 356 -0.76 21.68 -3.46
N CYS A 357 0.28 21.03 -2.95
CA CYS A 357 0.39 20.68 -1.53
C CYS A 357 1.81 20.85 -1.00
N THR A 358 1.95 20.86 0.32
CA THR A 358 3.22 21.11 1.02
C THR A 358 4.03 19.83 1.33
N CYS A 359 3.62 18.66 0.81
CA CYS A 359 4.19 17.38 1.17
C CYS A 359 5.70 17.28 0.88
N ARG A 360 6.13 17.49 -0.38
CA ARG A 360 7.55 17.44 -0.76
C ARG A 360 8.40 18.50 -0.04
N PRO A 361 8.03 19.81 -0.04
CA PRO A 361 8.80 20.81 0.70
C PRO A 361 9.03 20.40 2.16
N TYR A 362 8.02 19.82 2.80
CA TYR A 362 8.12 19.44 4.20
C TYR A 362 8.88 18.13 4.43
N LEU A 363 8.86 17.20 3.47
CA LEU A 363 9.74 16.02 3.46
C LEU A 363 11.21 16.45 3.34
N THR A 364 11.52 17.32 2.38
CA THR A 364 12.86 17.85 2.16
C THR A 364 13.39 18.60 3.38
N PHE A 365 12.58 19.50 3.95
CA PHE A 365 12.92 20.17 5.21
C PHE A 365 13.17 19.17 6.34
N GLY A 366 12.32 18.15 6.43
CA GLY A 366 12.45 17.03 7.35
C GLY A 366 13.81 16.34 7.27
N ILE A 367 14.25 16.01 6.06
CA ILE A 367 15.52 15.35 5.78
C ILE A 367 16.70 16.28 6.08
N GLU A 368 16.65 17.54 5.64
CA GLU A 368 17.72 18.52 5.86
C GLU A 368 17.99 18.72 7.37
N GLU A 369 16.94 18.92 8.17
CA GLU A 369 17.07 19.10 9.62
C GLU A 369 17.49 17.82 10.33
N ALA A 370 17.03 16.65 9.88
CA ALA A 370 17.49 15.36 10.41
C ALA A 370 18.99 15.15 10.17
N VAL A 371 19.49 15.49 8.98
CA VAL A 371 20.92 15.45 8.67
C VAL A 371 21.68 16.42 9.56
N LYS A 372 21.23 17.67 9.70
CA LYS A 372 21.88 18.67 10.58
C LYS A 372 21.95 18.22 12.03
N GLU A 373 20.90 17.60 12.57
CA GLU A 373 20.90 17.10 13.95
C GLU A 373 21.92 15.96 14.12
N ALA A 374 21.99 15.04 13.14
CA ALA A 374 22.99 13.98 13.13
C ALA A 374 24.44 14.52 13.06
N GLN A 375 24.69 15.56 12.25
CA GLN A 375 26.00 16.22 12.15
C GLN A 375 26.44 16.90 13.46
N LYS A 376 25.49 17.41 14.24
CA LYS A 376 25.74 17.99 15.58
C LYS A 376 26.01 16.93 16.66
N GLY A 377 26.04 15.66 16.29
CA GLY A 377 26.30 14.54 17.19
C GLY A 377 25.03 13.91 17.78
N GLY A 378 23.83 14.36 17.38
CA GLY A 378 22.56 13.72 17.72
C GLY A 378 22.17 12.62 16.74
N SER A 379 20.86 12.45 16.52
CA SER A 379 20.27 11.52 15.55
C SER A 379 19.14 12.19 14.77
N GLY A 380 19.08 11.91 13.46
CA GLY A 380 17.99 12.34 12.61
C GLY A 380 17.18 11.14 12.14
N VAL A 381 15.86 11.19 12.30
CA VAL A 381 14.97 10.09 11.88
C VAL A 381 13.84 10.64 11.02
N VAL A 382 13.68 10.08 9.82
CA VAL A 382 12.56 10.34 8.92
C VAL A 382 11.81 9.03 8.70
N ILE A 383 10.51 9.02 8.98
CA ILE A 383 9.64 7.86 8.80
C ILE A 383 8.65 8.17 7.69
N TYR A 384 8.64 7.34 6.66
CA TYR A 384 7.78 7.47 5.48
C TYR A 384 6.71 6.37 5.50
N PHE A 385 5.47 6.76 5.81
CA PHE A 385 4.31 5.88 5.81
C PHE A 385 3.64 5.85 4.45
N ARG A 386 3.34 4.66 3.93
CA ARG A 386 2.67 4.49 2.63
C ARG A 386 1.15 4.64 2.75
N LYS A 387 0.70 5.86 3.08
CA LYS A 387 -0.69 6.24 3.37
C LYS A 387 -1.17 7.38 2.45
N GLU A 388 -1.14 7.13 1.13
CA GLU A 388 -1.54 8.10 0.11
C GLU A 388 -2.96 8.68 0.36
N GLY A 389 -3.11 9.98 0.10
CA GLY A 389 -4.41 10.66 0.12
C GLY A 389 -5.10 10.61 1.48
N ARG A 390 -4.36 10.63 2.59
CA ARG A 390 -4.90 10.40 3.95
C ARG A 390 -5.55 9.02 4.12
N ALA A 391 -4.96 8.01 3.49
CA ALA A 391 -5.50 6.66 3.39
C ALA A 391 -6.85 6.57 2.63
N LEU A 392 -7.21 7.58 1.83
CA LEU A 392 -8.34 7.53 0.88
C LEU A 392 -7.95 7.02 -0.51
N GLY A 393 -6.64 6.94 -0.79
CA GLY A 393 -6.10 6.60 -2.10
C GLY A 393 -6.06 7.78 -3.08
N GLU A 394 -5.31 7.57 -4.17
CA GLU A 394 -5.00 8.62 -5.15
C GLU A 394 -6.22 9.01 -6.00
N VAL A 395 -7.10 8.06 -6.34
CA VAL A 395 -8.32 8.33 -7.12
C VAL A 395 -9.21 9.33 -6.39
N THR A 396 -9.53 9.07 -5.12
CA THR A 396 -10.35 9.96 -4.28
C THR A 396 -9.71 11.33 -4.14
N LYS A 397 -8.39 11.38 -3.93
CA LYS A 397 -7.62 12.63 -3.88
C LYS A 397 -7.79 13.45 -5.15
N TYR A 398 -7.70 12.85 -6.34
CA TYR A 398 -7.87 13.55 -7.61
C TYR A 398 -9.31 13.99 -7.85
N LEU A 399 -10.31 13.20 -7.43
CA LEU A 399 -11.70 13.66 -7.43
C LEU A 399 -11.90 14.90 -6.55
N VAL A 400 -11.29 14.94 -5.37
CA VAL A 400 -11.30 16.12 -4.47
C VAL A 400 -10.62 17.31 -5.14
N TYR A 401 -9.47 17.12 -5.78
CA TYR A 401 -8.77 18.20 -6.49
C TYR A 401 -9.61 18.74 -7.66
N ASN A 402 -10.22 17.86 -8.46
CA ASN A 402 -11.11 18.26 -9.54
C ASN A 402 -12.32 19.04 -9.02
N ALA A 403 -12.94 18.58 -7.92
CA ALA A 403 -14.07 19.27 -7.31
C ALA A 403 -13.69 20.64 -6.74
N ARG A 404 -12.48 20.77 -6.18
CA ARG A 404 -11.93 22.05 -5.72
C ARG A 404 -11.67 23.02 -6.88
N LYS A 405 -10.96 22.57 -7.91
CA LYS A 405 -10.56 23.40 -9.05
C LYS A 405 -11.73 23.82 -9.95
N ARG A 406 -12.77 22.97 -10.08
CA ARG A 406 -14.02 23.32 -10.80
C ARG A 406 -14.97 24.19 -9.97
N GLY A 407 -14.79 24.21 -8.66
CA GLY A 407 -15.44 25.17 -7.78
C GLY A 407 -14.60 26.43 -7.63
N GLU A 408 -14.84 27.17 -6.55
CA GLU A 408 -13.90 28.20 -6.10
C GLU A 408 -12.92 27.51 -5.12
N ASP A 409 -11.67 27.27 -5.52
CA ASP A 409 -10.63 26.58 -4.72
C ASP A 409 -10.21 27.42 -3.50
N ARG A 410 -11.14 27.57 -2.55
CA ARG A 410 -11.03 28.35 -1.33
C ARG A 410 -10.57 27.49 -0.17
N ALA A 411 -9.68 28.03 0.65
CA ALA A 411 -9.19 27.35 1.84
C ALA A 411 -10.31 27.00 2.83
N SER A 412 -11.34 27.87 2.94
CA SER A 412 -12.50 27.66 3.81
C SER A 412 -13.35 26.43 3.46
N GLU A 413 -13.29 25.93 2.22
CA GLU A 413 -14.06 24.76 1.77
C GLU A 413 -13.24 23.47 1.71
N TYR A 414 -11.93 23.54 1.99
CA TYR A 414 -10.98 22.46 1.74
C TYR A 414 -11.42 21.11 2.32
N PHE A 415 -11.76 21.07 3.62
CA PHE A 415 -12.21 19.83 4.27
C PHE A 415 -13.61 19.40 3.84
N LYS A 416 -14.52 20.34 3.61
CA LYS A 416 -15.90 20.06 3.17
C LYS A 416 -15.91 19.31 1.84
N ARG A 417 -15.01 19.67 0.91
CA ARG A 417 -14.87 18.97 -0.37
C ARG A 417 -14.41 17.53 -0.19
N THR A 418 -13.50 17.28 0.76
CA THR A 418 -13.10 15.90 1.11
C THR A 418 -14.28 15.13 1.71
N GLU A 419 -14.99 15.69 2.67
CA GLU A 419 -16.15 15.03 3.31
C GLU A 419 -17.26 14.70 2.32
N ASN A 420 -17.56 15.61 1.39
CA ASN A 420 -18.60 15.38 0.39
C ASN A 420 -18.31 14.17 -0.52
N ILE A 421 -17.03 13.84 -0.74
CA ILE A 421 -16.61 12.76 -1.66
C ILE A 421 -16.29 11.48 -0.88
N ALA A 422 -15.58 11.61 0.24
CA ALA A 422 -15.05 10.48 1.01
C ALA A 422 -15.90 10.11 2.23
N GLY A 423 -16.88 10.93 2.61
CA GLY A 423 -17.67 10.76 3.84
C GLY A 423 -16.92 11.12 5.13
N VAL A 424 -15.59 11.32 5.07
CA VAL A 424 -14.72 11.62 6.21
C VAL A 424 -13.58 12.56 5.81
N LYS A 425 -12.99 13.27 6.78
CA LYS A 425 -11.83 14.16 6.55
C LYS A 425 -10.48 13.43 6.48
N ASP A 426 -10.35 12.29 7.16
CA ASP A 426 -9.09 11.57 7.36
C ASP A 426 -9.32 10.09 7.75
N MET A 427 -8.57 9.17 7.14
CA MET A 427 -8.60 7.73 7.46
C MET A 427 -7.23 7.17 7.86
N ARG A 428 -6.24 8.01 8.16
CA ARG A 428 -4.86 7.55 8.42
C ARG A 428 -4.69 6.82 9.74
N PHE A 429 -5.67 6.92 10.65
CA PHE A 429 -5.65 6.31 11.98
C PHE A 429 -4.28 6.45 12.67
N GLN A 430 -3.90 7.69 12.99
CA GLN A 430 -2.57 8.04 13.50
C GLN A 430 -2.23 7.36 14.85
N ALA A 431 -3.22 6.80 15.55
CA ALA A 431 -3.01 6.11 16.82
C ALA A 431 -2.08 4.90 16.74
N LEU A 432 -1.91 4.27 15.56
CA LEU A 432 -0.95 3.16 15.35
C LEU A 432 0.46 3.63 14.94
N MET A 433 0.61 4.91 14.60
CA MET A 433 1.88 5.47 14.12
C MET A 433 3.03 5.40 15.14
N PRO A 434 2.82 5.58 16.46
CA PRO A 434 3.92 5.57 17.44
C PRO A 434 4.61 4.21 17.62
N ASP A 435 4.00 3.11 17.16
CA ASP A 435 4.54 1.75 17.34
C ASP A 435 5.97 1.59 16.80
N ILE A 436 6.27 2.21 15.65
CA ILE A 436 7.64 2.22 15.09
C ILE A 436 8.60 3.04 15.95
N LEU A 437 8.14 4.10 16.63
CA LEU A 437 8.99 4.89 17.53
C LEU A 437 9.38 4.06 18.76
N HIS A 438 8.42 3.31 19.32
CA HIS A 438 8.69 2.34 20.37
C HIS A 438 9.60 1.21 19.91
N TRP A 439 9.44 0.74 18.67
CA TRP A 439 10.34 -0.26 18.10
C TRP A 439 11.78 0.25 17.97
N LEU A 440 11.96 1.53 17.62
CA LEU A 440 13.27 2.22 17.59
C LEU A 440 13.81 2.55 18.99
N GLY A 441 13.05 2.27 20.07
CA GLY A 441 13.47 2.57 21.45
C GLY A 441 13.41 4.05 21.80
N ILE A 442 12.73 4.88 21.00
CA ILE A 442 12.62 6.32 21.21
C ILE A 442 11.77 6.58 22.45
N THR A 443 12.32 7.35 23.39
CA THR A 443 11.67 7.71 24.66
C THR A 443 11.40 9.22 24.80
N LYS A 444 12.03 10.06 23.97
CA LYS A 444 11.75 11.49 23.86
C LYS A 444 12.06 11.97 22.44
N ILE A 445 11.44 13.06 22.02
CA ILE A 445 11.75 13.75 20.76
C ILE A 445 12.11 15.19 21.09
N ASP A 446 13.35 15.58 20.79
CA ASP A 446 13.80 16.96 21.02
C ASP A 446 13.16 17.90 20.02
N ARG A 447 13.14 17.53 18.73
CA ARG A 447 12.57 18.35 17.65
C ARG A 447 11.67 17.53 16.75
N MET A 448 10.37 17.76 16.80
CA MET A 448 9.40 17.19 15.87
C MET A 448 9.13 18.15 14.72
N LEU A 449 9.50 17.76 13.51
CA LEU A 449 9.31 18.53 12.28
C LEU A 449 7.88 18.30 11.75
N SER A 450 6.87 18.78 12.49
CA SER A 450 5.46 18.62 12.14
C SER A 450 4.55 19.69 12.73
N MET A 451 3.59 20.16 11.92
CA MET A 451 2.48 21.02 12.34
C MET A 451 1.23 20.21 12.74
N SER A 452 1.20 18.90 12.49
CA SER A 452 0.00 18.07 12.67
C SER A 452 -0.25 17.74 14.15
N ASN A 453 -1.35 18.25 14.73
CA ASN A 453 -1.76 17.87 16.09
C ASN A 453 -2.07 16.37 16.18
N MET A 454 -2.76 15.80 15.20
CA MET A 454 -3.03 14.36 15.18
C MET A 454 -1.78 13.48 15.27
N LYS A 455 -0.64 13.94 14.76
CA LYS A 455 0.64 13.21 14.87
C LYS A 455 1.27 13.46 16.22
N HIS A 456 1.28 14.70 16.67
CA HIS A 456 1.81 15.10 17.98
C HIS A 456 1.08 14.36 19.11
N ASP A 457 -0.25 14.45 19.14
CA ASP A 457 -1.09 13.92 20.22
C ASP A 457 -0.95 12.40 20.27
N ALA A 458 -1.00 11.71 19.11
CA ALA A 458 -0.78 10.27 19.05
C ALA A 458 0.57 9.84 19.66
N ILE A 459 1.64 10.60 19.44
CA ILE A 459 2.98 10.30 19.99
C ILE A 459 3.02 10.55 21.51
N VAL A 460 2.50 11.70 21.95
CA VAL A 460 2.51 12.08 23.37
C VAL A 460 1.62 11.15 24.20
N ASP A 461 0.44 10.79 23.68
CA ASP A 461 -0.49 9.85 24.33
C ASP A 461 0.10 8.45 24.49
N GLN A 462 1.06 8.07 23.63
CA GLN A 462 1.83 6.83 23.76
C GLN A 462 3.05 6.97 24.70
N GLY A 463 3.20 8.12 25.37
CA GLY A 463 4.20 8.36 26.40
C GLY A 463 5.56 8.80 25.87
N ILE A 464 5.63 9.34 24.66
CA ILE A 464 6.86 9.92 24.10
C ILE A 464 6.72 11.45 24.13
N PRO A 465 7.32 12.16 25.11
CA PRO A 465 7.29 13.62 25.14
C PRO A 465 7.98 14.23 23.92
N ILE A 466 7.41 15.33 23.43
CA ILE A 466 7.97 16.16 22.36
C ILE A 466 8.34 17.51 22.97
N HIS A 467 9.62 17.90 22.88
CA HIS A 467 10.12 19.15 23.50
C HIS A 467 9.93 20.38 22.61
N GLU A 468 10.12 20.23 21.30
CA GLU A 468 9.99 21.31 20.33
C GLU A 468 9.19 20.83 19.12
N ARG A 469 8.20 21.61 18.70
CA ARG A 469 7.50 21.42 17.42
C ARG A 469 8.00 22.47 16.42
N VAL A 470 8.44 22.02 15.25
CA VAL A 470 9.06 22.87 14.24
C VAL A 470 8.15 22.93 13.01
N PRO A 471 7.56 24.09 12.68
CA PRO A 471 6.76 24.27 11.47
C PRO A 471 7.66 24.26 10.23
N ILE A 472 7.05 24.12 9.05
CA ILE A 472 7.80 24.34 7.79
C ILE A 472 8.17 25.84 7.68
N PRO A 473 9.37 26.19 7.16
CA PRO A 473 9.70 27.57 6.85
C PRO A 473 8.75 28.18 5.81
N ASP A 474 8.39 29.45 5.98
CA ASP A 474 7.43 30.14 5.11
C ASP A 474 7.89 30.28 3.66
N ASP A 475 9.20 30.42 3.43
CA ASP A 475 9.83 30.50 2.11
C ASP A 475 9.80 29.18 1.34
N MET A 476 9.52 28.07 2.02
CA MET A 476 9.39 26.74 1.42
C MET A 476 7.95 26.37 1.06
N ILE A 477 6.96 27.23 1.34
CA ILE A 477 5.55 26.97 1.05
C ILE A 477 5.21 27.48 -0.37
N PRO A 478 4.87 26.60 -1.33
CA PRO A 478 4.40 27.02 -2.65
C PRO A 478 3.13 27.86 -2.57
N ALA A 479 2.98 28.83 -3.48
CA ALA A 479 1.82 29.74 -3.48
C ALA A 479 0.47 29.01 -3.57
N ASP A 480 0.30 28.06 -4.51
CA ASP A 480 -0.96 27.31 -4.68
C ASP A 480 -1.27 26.41 -3.47
N SER A 481 -0.25 26.00 -2.73
CA SER A 481 -0.40 25.19 -1.51
C SER A 481 -0.87 25.98 -0.29
N ARG A 482 -0.91 27.32 -0.35
CA ARG A 482 -1.44 28.17 0.73
C ARG A 482 -2.89 27.83 1.07
N VAL A 483 -3.68 27.47 0.07
CA VAL A 483 -5.06 26.95 0.24
C VAL A 483 -5.12 25.78 1.22
N GLU A 484 -4.17 24.85 1.10
CA GLU A 484 -4.10 23.68 1.96
C GLU A 484 -3.58 24.04 3.35
N ILE A 485 -2.44 24.72 3.45
CA ILE A 485 -1.77 24.91 4.73
C ILE A 485 -2.53 25.89 5.63
N ASP A 486 -3.10 26.96 5.07
CA ASP A 486 -3.86 27.95 5.83
C ASP A 486 -5.18 27.33 6.34
N ALA A 487 -5.82 26.48 5.52
CA ALA A 487 -6.98 25.70 5.96
C ALA A 487 -6.63 24.74 7.10
N LYS A 488 -5.46 24.09 7.04
CA LYS A 488 -4.98 23.20 8.10
C LYS A 488 -4.66 23.95 9.39
N ILE A 489 -3.98 25.10 9.29
CA ILE A 489 -3.66 25.97 10.43
C ILE A 489 -4.94 26.42 11.12
N GLN A 490 -5.92 26.90 10.35
CA GLN A 490 -7.22 27.29 10.89
C GLN A 490 -7.89 26.11 11.60
N ALA A 491 -7.86 24.91 11.01
CA ALA A 491 -8.44 23.71 11.60
C ALA A 491 -7.69 23.18 12.83
N GLY A 492 -6.65 23.90 13.29
CA GLY A 492 -5.95 23.66 14.54
C GLY A 492 -4.50 23.19 14.38
N TYR A 493 -3.95 23.08 13.16
CA TYR A 493 -2.54 22.73 13.01
C TYR A 493 -1.65 23.75 13.71
N PHE A 494 -0.60 23.26 14.37
CA PHE A 494 0.35 24.11 15.08
C PHE A 494 1.06 25.06 14.13
N THR A 495 1.12 26.33 14.53
CA THR A 495 1.88 27.38 13.87
C THR A 495 2.47 28.30 14.93
N THR A 496 3.60 28.92 14.61
CA THR A 496 4.15 30.04 15.38
C THR A 496 3.71 31.39 14.81
N GLY A 497 3.01 31.39 13.67
CA GLY A 497 2.54 32.57 12.96
C GLY A 497 1.07 32.91 13.23
N HIS A 498 0.51 33.76 12.37
CA HIS A 498 -0.88 34.19 12.43
C HIS A 498 -1.85 33.05 12.09
N VAL A 499 -2.96 32.95 12.84
CA VAL A 499 -4.08 32.05 12.55
C VAL A 499 -5.18 32.90 11.94
N MET A 500 -5.46 32.68 10.66
CA MET A 500 -6.47 33.42 9.92
C MET A 500 -7.88 33.16 10.47
N SER A 501 -8.69 34.21 10.51
CA SER A 501 -10.14 34.14 10.70
C SER A 501 -10.83 33.49 9.49
N MET A 502 -12.08 33.05 9.64
CA MET A 502 -12.83 32.44 8.52
C MET A 502 -13.04 33.39 7.34
N ASP A 503 -13.17 34.70 7.60
CA ASP A 503 -13.33 35.72 6.56
C ASP A 503 -12.02 35.94 5.79
N GLU A 504 -10.88 35.96 6.49
CA GLU A 504 -9.55 36.01 5.85
C GLU A 504 -9.30 34.74 5.04
N LEU A 505 -9.64 33.57 5.58
CA LEU A 505 -9.45 32.28 4.93
C LEU A 505 -10.28 32.15 3.64
N ALA A 506 -11.46 32.79 3.57
CA ALA A 506 -12.30 32.80 2.38
C ALA A 506 -11.68 33.57 1.20
N ASN A 507 -10.70 34.45 1.47
CA ASN A 507 -9.96 35.21 0.46
C ASN A 507 -8.72 34.46 -0.05
N VAL A 508 -8.27 33.41 0.65
CA VAL A 508 -7.19 32.54 0.17
C VAL A 508 -7.73 31.63 -0.93
N LYS A 509 -7.29 31.89 -2.16
CA LYS A 509 -7.71 31.16 -3.37
C LYS A 509 -6.51 30.56 -4.08
N GLY A 510 -6.68 29.31 -4.51
CA GLY A 510 -5.75 28.65 -5.42
C GLY A 510 -6.01 29.05 -6.86
N ARG A 511 -5.16 28.57 -7.77
CA ARG A 511 -5.38 28.71 -9.22
C ARG A 511 -6.71 28.08 -9.63
N GLY A 512 -7.43 28.73 -10.54
CA GLY A 512 -8.65 28.21 -11.14
C GLY A 512 -8.37 27.11 -12.17
N TRP A 513 -9.45 26.45 -12.63
CA TRP A 513 -9.37 25.39 -13.65
C TRP A 513 -8.72 25.86 -14.96
N GLU A 514 -9.05 27.07 -15.41
CA GLU A 514 -8.54 27.64 -16.67
C GLU A 514 -7.12 28.22 -16.57
N ASP A 515 -6.64 28.50 -15.35
CA ASP A 515 -5.30 29.04 -15.12
C ASP A 515 -4.20 27.99 -15.28
N ILE A 516 -4.56 26.70 -15.33
CA ILE A 516 -3.62 25.58 -15.51
C ILE A 516 -3.02 25.58 -16.93
N ASP A 517 -3.82 26.01 -17.92
CA ASP A 517 -3.40 26.04 -19.33
C ASP A 517 -2.63 27.32 -19.68
N GLN A 518 -2.66 28.34 -18.80
CA GLN A 518 -1.94 29.60 -18.97
C GLN A 518 -0.53 29.51 -18.38
N TRP A 519 0.32 28.63 -18.92
CA TRP A 519 1.74 28.64 -18.56
C TRP A 519 2.41 29.89 -19.13
N GLN A 520 2.77 30.85 -18.26
CA GLN A 520 3.73 31.90 -18.60
C GLN A 520 5.12 31.48 -18.10
N PRO A 521 6.15 31.44 -18.96
CA PRO A 521 7.52 31.20 -18.51
C PRO A 521 7.93 32.28 -17.49
N PRO A 522 8.72 31.92 -16.45
CA PRO A 522 9.30 32.93 -15.57
C PRO A 522 10.20 33.89 -16.37
N LEU A 523 10.02 35.19 -16.14
CA LEU A 523 10.83 36.28 -16.71
C LEU A 523 12.26 36.27 -16.20
#